data_AF-A0A940X454-F1
#
_entry.id   AF-A0A940X454-F1
#
_cell.length_a   1.000
_cell.length_b   1.000
_cell.length_c   1.000
_cell.angle_alpha   90.00
_cell.angle_beta   90.00
_cell.angle_gamma   90.00
#
_symmetry.space_group_name_H-M   'P 1'
#
loop_
_entity.id
_entity.type
_entity.pdbx_description
1 polymer ?
#
loop_
_entity_poly.entity_id
_entity_poly.type
_entity_poly.pdbx_seq_one_letter_code
_entity_poly.pdbx_strand_id
1 'polypeptide(L)'
;MDAGDIIAGLSLLLSVTLAFFYIRDRAHARYSISNEYIRELLDWHNRVIDVLMRFRHLRRIKDAADFQHDLACLSSLVEQGRFYFPNLIQNNYGSDKPAAYRGYRNLALDFLVEFYDIVNHSSHDEDDHEQLAALQRYFTSIVFQIVRPKDRLDTIKRLTDQYFVKDHSANDIIENPSLFPDVRGGA
;
A
#
# COMPACT_ATOMS: atom_id res chain seq x y z
N MET A 1 41.17 -44.86 -3.56
CA MET A 1 40.63 -43.49 -3.60
C MET A 1 41.78 -42.60 -3.23
N ASP A 2 42.27 -41.81 -4.18
CA ASP A 2 43.45 -40.98 -3.92
C ASP A 2 43.06 -39.79 -3.03
N ALA A 3 44.03 -39.25 -2.30
CA ALA A 3 43.81 -38.07 -1.46
C ALA A 3 43.21 -36.90 -2.28
N GLY A 4 43.55 -36.80 -3.57
CA GLY A 4 42.96 -35.83 -4.49
C GLY A 4 41.45 -36.00 -4.70
N ASP A 5 40.97 -37.24 -4.81
CA ASP A 5 39.53 -37.53 -5.00
C ASP A 5 38.72 -37.14 -3.75
N ILE A 6 39.29 -37.36 -2.56
CA ILE A 6 38.68 -36.97 -1.28
C ILE A 6 38.56 -35.45 -1.18
N ILE A 7 39.63 -34.73 -1.50
CA ILE A 7 39.67 -33.25 -1.46
C ILE A 7 38.68 -32.65 -2.47
N ALA A 8 38.63 -33.22 -3.69
CA ALA A 8 37.68 -32.79 -4.71
C ALA A 8 36.22 -33.00 -4.25
N GLY A 9 35.92 -34.17 -3.67
CA GLY A 9 34.59 -34.49 -3.13
C GLY A 9 34.17 -33.54 -2.00
N LEU A 10 35.06 -33.25 -1.05
CA LEU A 10 34.80 -32.30 0.04
C LEU A 10 34.60 -30.88 -0.47
N SER A 11 35.38 -30.46 -1.47
CA SER A 11 35.28 -29.12 -2.07
C SER A 11 33.96 -28.96 -2.84
N LEU A 12 33.52 -30.00 -3.56
CA LEU A 12 32.24 -30.02 -4.23
C LEU A 12 31.09 -29.93 -3.23
N LEU A 13 31.14 -30.73 -2.15
CA LEU A 13 30.12 -30.72 -1.11
C LEU A 13 30.01 -29.34 -0.45
N LEU A 14 31.14 -28.76 -0.07
CA LEU A 14 31.19 -27.41 0.51
C LEU A 14 30.59 -26.36 -0.45
N SER A 15 30.94 -26.43 -1.73
CA SER A 15 30.45 -25.51 -2.75
C SER A 15 28.94 -25.63 -2.97
N VAL A 16 28.41 -26.86 -3.02
CA VAL A 16 26.97 -27.10 -3.16
C VAL A 16 26.22 -26.61 -1.92
N THR A 17 26.73 -26.85 -0.71
CA THR A 17 26.14 -26.37 0.53
C THR A 17 26.10 -24.85 0.58
N LEU A 18 27.20 -24.16 0.22
CA LEU A 18 27.26 -22.70 0.12
C LEU A 18 26.27 -22.15 -0.90
N ALA A 19 26.19 -22.76 -2.09
CA ALA A 19 25.24 -22.36 -3.12
C ALA A 19 23.79 -22.49 -2.65
N PHE A 20 23.46 -23.58 -1.95
CA PHE A 20 22.12 -23.78 -1.36
C PHE A 20 21.77 -22.69 -0.34
N PHE A 21 22.66 -22.40 0.61
CA PHE A 21 22.45 -21.34 1.59
C PHE A 21 22.32 -19.96 0.94
N TYR A 22 23.15 -19.65 -0.05
CA TYR A 22 23.09 -18.39 -0.78
C TYR A 22 21.76 -18.21 -1.54
N ILE A 23 21.26 -19.25 -2.20
CA ILE A 23 19.96 -19.20 -2.89
C ILE A 23 18.82 -18.97 -1.90
N ARG A 24 18.85 -19.67 -0.77
CA ARG A 24 17.83 -19.52 0.27
C ARG A 24 17.87 -18.13 0.92
N ASP A 25 19.05 -17.64 1.28
CA ASP A 25 19.24 -16.31 1.86
C ASP A 25 18.76 -15.22 0.90
N ARG A 26 19.12 -15.33 -0.38
CA ARG A 26 18.64 -14.43 -1.44
C ARG A 26 17.11 -14.43 -1.54
N ALA A 27 16.46 -15.58 -1.41
CA ALA A 27 15.00 -15.64 -1.41
C ALA A 27 14.43 -14.88 -0.21
N HIS A 28 14.93 -15.13 1.01
CA HIS A 28 14.49 -14.42 2.21
C HIS A 28 14.71 -12.91 2.12
N ALA A 29 15.86 -12.46 1.63
CA ALA A 29 16.17 -11.04 1.44
C ALA A 29 15.21 -10.36 0.46
N ARG A 30 14.81 -11.04 -0.63
CA ARG A 30 13.82 -10.51 -1.57
C ARG A 30 12.43 -10.39 -0.93
N TYR A 31 12.04 -11.38 -0.12
CA TYR A 31 10.78 -11.32 0.63
C TYR A 31 10.79 -10.21 1.68
N SER A 32 11.90 -10.02 2.40
CA SER A 32 12.00 -8.97 3.42
C SER A 32 11.91 -7.58 2.81
N ILE A 33 12.67 -7.29 1.74
CA ILE A 33 12.64 -6.01 1.02
C ILE A 33 11.23 -5.72 0.49
N SER A 34 10.56 -6.73 -0.09
CA SER A 34 9.19 -6.58 -0.59
C SER A 34 8.19 -6.27 0.53
N ASN A 35 8.30 -6.94 1.66
CA ASN A 35 7.43 -6.67 2.82
C ASN A 35 7.69 -5.31 3.45
N GLU A 36 8.95 -4.88 3.50
CA GLU A 36 9.35 -3.56 3.97
C GLU A 36 8.76 -2.46 3.08
N TYR A 37 8.94 -2.56 1.76
CA TYR A 37 8.33 -1.65 0.79
C TYR A 37 6.81 -1.55 0.96
N ILE A 38 6.12 -2.70 1.10
CA ILE A 38 4.66 -2.69 1.28
C ILE A 38 4.25 -2.10 2.64
N ARG A 39 5.03 -2.32 3.70
CA ARG A 39 4.78 -1.69 5.00
C ARG A 39 4.90 -0.17 4.88
N GLU A 40 5.98 0.34 4.30
CA GLU A 40 6.20 1.76 4.11
C GLU A 40 5.10 2.41 3.25
N LEU A 41 4.70 1.74 2.17
CA LEU A 41 3.59 2.16 1.32
C LEU A 41 2.27 2.24 2.09
N LEU A 42 1.97 1.24 2.93
CA LEU A 42 0.77 1.23 3.76
C LEU A 42 0.81 2.32 4.84
N ASP A 43 1.96 2.55 5.47
CA ASP A 43 2.14 3.62 6.46
C ASP A 43 1.98 5.00 5.84
N TRP A 44 2.46 5.20 4.60
CA TRP A 44 2.18 6.41 3.83
C TRP A 44 0.69 6.52 3.46
N HIS A 45 0.08 5.45 2.95
CA HIS A 45 -1.35 5.43 2.61
C HIS A 45 -2.23 5.76 3.82
N ASN A 46 -1.94 5.22 5.00
CA ASN A 46 -2.71 5.49 6.22
C ASN A 46 -2.69 6.98 6.57
N ARG A 47 -1.51 7.61 6.52
CA ARG A 47 -1.37 9.06 6.74
C ARG A 47 -2.17 9.89 5.73
N VAL A 48 -2.22 9.46 4.46
CA VAL A 48 -3.07 10.09 3.43
C VAL A 48 -4.54 9.95 3.80
N ILE A 49 -5.00 8.73 4.07
CA ILE A 49 -6.42 8.48 4.39
C ILE A 49 -6.87 9.24 5.62
N ASP A 50 -6.04 9.33 6.66
CA ASP A 50 -6.35 10.11 7.85
C ASP A 50 -6.63 11.58 7.52
N VAL A 51 -5.82 12.20 6.66
CA VAL A 51 -6.01 13.58 6.21
C VAL A 51 -7.27 13.71 5.35
N LEU A 52 -7.47 12.82 4.38
CA LEU A 52 -8.67 12.83 3.52
C LEU A 52 -9.96 12.70 4.34
N MET A 53 -9.96 11.81 5.34
CA MET A 53 -11.10 11.60 6.22
C MET A 53 -11.36 12.83 7.11
N ARG A 54 -10.33 13.50 7.62
CA ARG A 54 -10.51 14.75 8.38
C ARG A 54 -11.18 15.82 7.52
N PHE A 55 -10.75 16.02 6.27
CA PHE A 55 -11.41 16.96 5.37
C PHE A 55 -12.89 16.68 5.14
N ARG A 56 -13.30 15.41 5.09
CA ARG A 56 -14.71 15.05 4.94
C ARG A 56 -15.57 15.40 6.16
N HIS A 57 -14.96 15.71 7.31
CA HIS A 57 -15.65 16.00 8.56
C HIS A 57 -15.39 17.42 9.11
N LEU A 58 -14.32 18.09 8.71
CA LEU A 58 -14.01 19.47 9.09
C LEU A 58 -14.98 20.45 8.39
N ARG A 59 -15.34 21.54 9.08
CA ARG A 59 -16.08 22.64 8.47
C ARG A 59 -15.16 23.84 8.32
N ARG A 60 -14.84 24.20 7.07
CA ARG A 60 -13.83 25.22 6.70
C ARG A 60 -13.83 26.51 7.55
N ILE A 61 -15.01 27.05 7.89
CA ILE A 61 -15.14 28.29 8.68
C ILE A 61 -14.90 28.05 10.18
N LYS A 62 -15.39 26.93 10.71
CA LYS A 62 -15.31 26.62 12.15
C LYS A 62 -13.91 26.15 12.54
N ASP A 63 -13.29 25.38 11.66
CA ASP A 63 -12.06 24.65 11.93
C ASP A 63 -10.89 25.15 11.06
N ALA A 64 -10.84 26.47 10.82
CA ALA A 64 -9.94 27.06 9.81
C ALA A 64 -8.44 26.75 10.04
N ALA A 65 -7.97 26.70 11.29
CA ALA A 65 -6.58 26.37 11.59
C ALA A 65 -6.25 24.90 11.24
N ASP A 66 -7.09 23.97 11.66
CA ASP A 66 -6.94 22.54 11.37
C ASP A 66 -7.08 22.28 9.87
N PHE A 67 -7.99 22.99 9.20
CA PHE A 67 -8.18 22.91 7.76
C PHE A 67 -6.93 23.34 6.97
N GLN A 68 -6.31 24.46 7.35
CA GLN A 68 -5.06 24.91 6.70
C GLN A 68 -3.89 23.97 7.01
N HIS A 69 -3.82 23.44 8.24
CA HIS A 69 -2.83 22.44 8.61
C HIS A 69 -2.97 21.17 7.75
N ASP A 70 -4.18 20.65 7.62
CA ASP A 70 -4.46 19.45 6.84
C ASP A 70 -4.23 19.67 5.34
N LEU A 71 -4.43 20.89 4.81
CA LEU A 71 -4.11 21.21 3.41
C LEU A 71 -2.61 21.12 3.16
N ALA A 72 -1.83 21.75 4.04
CA ALA A 72 -0.37 21.65 3.98
C ALA A 72 0.09 20.19 4.14
N CYS A 73 -0.55 19.43 5.03
CA CYS A 73 -0.25 18.02 5.24
C CYS A 73 -0.52 17.18 3.98
N LEU A 74 -1.69 17.34 3.34
CA LEU A 74 -2.02 16.64 2.09
C LEU A 74 -1.02 16.97 0.99
N SER A 75 -0.68 18.25 0.81
CA SER A 75 0.34 18.67 -0.16
C SER A 75 1.68 18.00 0.11
N SER A 76 2.12 17.94 1.37
CA SER A 76 3.36 17.25 1.75
C SER A 76 3.33 15.75 1.48
N LEU A 77 2.16 15.11 1.63
CA LEU A 77 1.99 13.68 1.39
C LEU A 77 1.99 13.34 -0.10
N VAL A 78 1.47 14.24 -0.96
CA VAL A 78 1.60 14.10 -2.42
C VAL A 78 3.07 14.13 -2.83
N GLU A 79 3.87 15.01 -2.25
CA GLU A 79 5.30 15.11 -2.53
C GLU A 79 6.06 13.87 -2.07
N GLN A 80 5.76 13.35 -0.87
CA GLN A 80 6.28 12.05 -0.41
C GLN A 80 5.82 10.90 -1.31
N GLY A 81 4.59 10.97 -1.83
CA GLY A 81 4.00 9.95 -2.69
C GLY A 81 4.76 9.71 -3.98
N ARG A 82 5.53 10.68 -4.48
CA ARG A 82 6.33 10.57 -5.71
C ARG A 82 7.40 9.48 -5.64
N PHE A 83 7.84 9.09 -4.44
CA PHE A 83 8.80 8.00 -4.25
C PHE A 83 8.15 6.62 -4.45
N TYR A 84 6.85 6.49 -4.20
CA TYR A 84 6.09 5.25 -4.44
C TYR A 84 5.42 5.25 -5.82
N PHE A 85 5.05 6.42 -6.31
CA PHE A 85 4.29 6.63 -7.54
C PHE A 85 5.03 7.65 -8.44
N PRO A 86 6.17 7.25 -9.04
CA PRO A 86 6.94 8.14 -9.89
C PRO A 86 6.13 8.56 -11.13
N ASN A 87 6.44 9.75 -11.62
CA ASN A 87 5.85 10.26 -12.85
C ASN A 87 6.16 9.37 -14.06
N LEU A 88 5.21 9.29 -14.99
CA LEU A 88 5.33 8.57 -16.26
C LEU A 88 6.09 9.45 -17.27
N ILE A 89 7.30 9.04 -17.63
CA ILE A 89 8.12 9.75 -18.62
C ILE A 89 7.60 9.40 -20.02
N GLN A 90 6.93 10.36 -20.66
CA GLN A 90 6.46 10.23 -22.04
C GLN A 90 6.89 11.47 -22.84
N ASN A 91 7.40 11.25 -24.06
CA ASN A 91 7.69 12.29 -25.05
C ASN A 91 8.55 13.48 -24.55
N ASN A 92 9.49 13.25 -23.62
CA ASN A 92 10.32 14.30 -22.98
C ASN A 92 9.53 15.45 -22.34
N TYR A 93 8.25 15.22 -21.99
CA TYR A 93 7.40 16.21 -21.37
C TYR A 93 7.98 16.64 -20.00
N GLY A 94 8.11 17.95 -19.80
CA GLY A 94 8.70 18.51 -18.58
C GLY A 94 10.19 18.18 -18.39
N SER A 95 10.95 18.02 -19.47
CA SER A 95 12.40 17.75 -19.41
C SER A 95 13.21 18.88 -18.73
N ASP A 96 12.68 20.10 -18.73
CA ASP A 96 13.16 21.27 -18.01
C ASP A 96 12.93 21.20 -16.49
N LYS A 97 12.04 20.33 -16.02
CA LYS A 97 11.69 20.19 -14.60
C LYS A 97 12.72 19.35 -13.83
N PRO A 98 12.80 19.44 -12.49
CA PRO A 98 13.59 18.54 -11.68
C PRO A 98 13.11 17.09 -11.80
N ALA A 99 14.00 16.11 -11.55
CA ALA A 99 13.79 14.70 -11.88
C ALA A 99 12.44 14.11 -11.41
N ALA A 100 12.02 14.36 -10.18
CA ALA A 100 10.77 13.84 -9.61
C ALA A 100 9.48 14.47 -10.19
N TYR A 101 9.61 15.53 -11.00
CA TYR A 101 8.50 16.29 -11.59
C TYR A 101 8.47 16.21 -13.12
N ARG A 102 9.40 15.46 -13.75
CA ARG A 102 9.42 15.25 -15.19
C ARG A 102 8.31 14.27 -15.59
N GLY A 103 7.73 14.42 -16.77
CA GLY A 103 6.65 13.56 -17.25
C GLY A 103 5.28 13.85 -16.60
N TYR A 104 4.35 12.94 -16.81
CA TYR A 104 2.97 13.02 -16.31
C TYR A 104 2.91 12.47 -14.89
N ARG A 105 2.18 13.13 -13.99
CA ARG A 105 2.00 12.64 -12.63
C ARG A 105 1.31 11.28 -12.65
N ASN A 106 1.69 10.42 -11.72
CA ASN A 106 1.03 9.13 -11.57
C ASN A 106 -0.43 9.34 -11.16
N LEU A 107 -1.33 8.54 -11.74
CA LEU A 107 -2.78 8.63 -11.50
C LEU A 107 -3.16 8.61 -10.01
N ALA A 108 -2.45 7.82 -9.19
CA ALA A 108 -2.70 7.77 -7.75
C ALA A 108 -2.54 9.15 -7.08
N LEU A 109 -1.52 9.89 -7.49
CA LEU A 109 -1.23 11.22 -6.97
C LEU A 109 -2.10 12.29 -7.62
N ASP A 110 -2.55 12.08 -8.87
CA ASP A 110 -3.51 12.99 -9.50
C ASP A 110 -4.86 13.00 -8.75
N PHE A 111 -5.35 11.86 -8.28
CA PHE A 111 -6.56 11.85 -7.45
C PHE A 111 -6.39 12.65 -6.14
N LEU A 112 -5.20 12.63 -5.54
CA LEU A 112 -4.92 13.39 -4.32
C LEU A 112 -4.81 14.90 -4.59
N VAL A 113 -4.23 15.28 -5.73
CA VAL A 113 -4.14 16.68 -6.14
C VAL A 113 -5.52 17.22 -6.52
N GLU A 114 -6.33 16.45 -7.23
CA GLU A 114 -7.71 16.81 -7.53
C GLU A 114 -8.52 16.97 -6.23
N PHE A 115 -8.35 16.05 -5.26
CA PHE A 115 -8.99 16.17 -3.95
C PHE A 115 -8.57 17.46 -3.23
N TYR A 116 -7.26 17.76 -3.24
CA TYR A 116 -6.73 19.00 -2.68
C TYR A 116 -7.36 20.23 -3.34
N ASP A 117 -7.44 20.25 -4.67
CA ASP A 117 -7.95 21.37 -5.43
C ASP A 117 -9.44 21.62 -5.15
N ILE A 118 -10.26 20.56 -5.11
CA ILE A 118 -11.67 20.67 -4.72
C ILE A 118 -11.79 21.26 -3.32
N VAL A 119 -11.13 20.66 -2.32
CA VAL A 119 -11.22 21.13 -0.93
C VAL A 119 -10.75 22.58 -0.78
N ASN A 120 -9.67 22.97 -1.46
CA ASN A 120 -9.10 24.31 -1.36
C ASN A 120 -10.00 25.39 -2.01
N HIS A 121 -10.71 25.06 -3.10
CA HIS A 121 -11.52 26.03 -3.85
C HIS A 121 -13.01 25.98 -3.52
N SER A 122 -13.51 24.88 -2.94
CA SER A 122 -14.93 24.71 -2.63
C SER A 122 -15.39 25.43 -1.35
N SER A 123 -16.63 25.93 -1.40
CA SER A 123 -17.40 26.42 -0.25
C SER A 123 -17.97 25.33 0.66
N HIS A 124 -17.71 24.03 0.36
CA HIS A 124 -18.32 22.84 0.97
C HIS A 124 -19.84 22.80 0.75
N ASP A 125 -20.27 22.72 -0.51
CA ASP A 125 -21.64 22.34 -0.86
C ASP A 125 -21.80 20.80 -0.85
N GLU A 126 -23.03 20.31 -0.67
CA GLU A 126 -23.32 18.86 -0.57
C GLU A 126 -22.83 18.05 -1.79
N ASP A 127 -22.76 18.67 -2.97
CA ASP A 127 -22.34 18.03 -4.23
C ASP A 127 -20.87 17.57 -4.23
N ASP A 128 -19.98 18.24 -3.47
CA ASP A 128 -18.55 17.88 -3.45
C ASP A 128 -18.27 16.59 -2.65
N HIS A 129 -19.16 16.22 -1.72
CA HIS A 129 -18.93 15.10 -0.81
C HIS A 129 -18.84 13.75 -1.55
N GLU A 130 -19.65 13.55 -2.59
CA GLU A 130 -19.63 12.31 -3.37
C GLU A 130 -18.37 12.23 -4.23
N GLN A 131 -17.98 13.34 -4.87
CA GLN A 131 -16.76 13.41 -5.67
C GLN A 131 -15.50 13.17 -4.83
N LEU A 132 -15.39 13.80 -3.66
CA LEU A 132 -14.28 13.59 -2.72
C LEU A 132 -14.22 12.13 -2.24
N ALA A 133 -15.37 11.52 -1.96
CA ALA A 133 -15.43 10.10 -1.60
C ALA A 133 -15.01 9.17 -2.76
N ALA A 134 -15.36 9.52 -4.00
CA ALA A 134 -14.94 8.77 -5.18
C ALA A 134 -13.42 8.85 -5.38
N LEU A 135 -12.83 10.04 -5.29
CA LEU A 135 -11.37 10.24 -5.39
C LEU A 135 -10.62 9.43 -4.32
N GLN A 136 -11.09 9.46 -3.07
CA GLN A 136 -10.53 8.63 -1.99
C GLN A 136 -10.58 7.13 -2.34
N ARG A 137 -11.72 6.63 -2.83
CA ARG A 137 -11.87 5.22 -3.22
C ARG A 137 -10.96 4.83 -4.37
N TYR A 138 -10.81 5.69 -5.38
CA TYR A 138 -9.91 5.43 -6.51
C TYR A 138 -8.45 5.40 -6.07
N PHE A 139 -8.03 6.35 -5.24
CA PHE A 139 -6.69 6.34 -4.64
C PHE A 139 -6.43 5.04 -3.86
N THR A 140 -7.32 4.69 -2.92
CA THR A 140 -7.20 3.44 -2.14
C THR A 140 -7.19 2.21 -3.05
N SER A 141 -7.97 2.20 -4.13
CA SER A 141 -8.01 1.08 -5.08
C SER A 141 -6.66 0.86 -5.78
N ILE A 142 -5.94 1.92 -6.13
CA ILE A 142 -4.59 1.79 -6.71
C ILE A 142 -3.64 1.16 -5.69
N VAL A 143 -3.63 1.64 -4.44
CA VAL A 143 -2.78 1.07 -3.38
C VAL A 143 -3.17 -0.38 -3.10
N PHE A 144 -4.47 -0.69 -3.06
CA PHE A 144 -4.99 -2.04 -2.87
C PHE A 144 -4.49 -3.02 -3.93
N GLN A 145 -4.45 -2.59 -5.20
CA GLN A 145 -3.93 -3.41 -6.31
C GLN A 145 -2.43 -3.70 -6.19
N ILE A 146 -1.65 -2.81 -5.56
CA ILE A 146 -0.22 -3.02 -5.30
C ILE A 146 -0.02 -3.95 -4.09
N VAL A 147 -0.77 -3.72 -3.02
CA VAL A 147 -0.66 -4.49 -1.76
C VAL A 147 -1.15 -5.93 -1.93
N ARG A 148 -2.18 -6.14 -2.76
CA ARG A 148 -2.80 -7.44 -3.06
C ARG A 148 -3.14 -8.22 -1.77
N PRO A 149 -4.05 -7.70 -0.93
CA PRO A 149 -4.28 -8.26 0.40
C PRO A 149 -4.81 -9.70 0.39
N LYS A 150 -5.59 -10.11 -0.61
CA LYS A 150 -6.06 -11.50 -0.74
C LYS A 150 -4.90 -12.49 -0.83
N ASP A 151 -3.95 -12.25 -1.73
CA ASP A 151 -2.78 -13.11 -1.91
C ASP A 151 -1.91 -13.17 -0.65
N ARG A 152 -1.86 -12.06 0.10
CA ARG A 152 -1.17 -12.00 1.39
C ARG A 152 -1.88 -12.81 2.46
N LEU A 153 -3.21 -12.74 2.53
CA LEU A 153 -4.00 -13.57 3.44
C LEU A 153 -3.86 -15.06 3.11
N ASP A 154 -3.88 -15.44 1.83
CA ASP A 154 -3.64 -16.82 1.39
C ASP A 154 -2.24 -17.31 1.78
N THR A 155 -1.25 -16.42 1.71
CA THR A 155 0.12 -16.70 2.16
C THR A 155 0.18 -16.89 3.67
N ILE A 156 -0.45 -16.01 4.45
CA ILE A 156 -0.52 -16.12 5.91
C ILE A 156 -1.21 -17.43 6.31
N LYS A 157 -2.37 -17.73 5.72
CA LYS A 157 -3.14 -18.95 5.99
C LYS A 157 -2.29 -20.21 5.79
N ARG A 158 -1.53 -20.28 4.70
CA ARG A 158 -0.61 -21.41 4.42
C ARG A 158 0.57 -21.51 5.40
N LEU A 159 0.95 -20.41 6.05
CA LEU A 159 2.09 -20.37 6.98
C LEU A 159 1.68 -20.58 8.44
N THR A 160 0.46 -20.17 8.83
CA THR A 160 0.04 -20.12 10.24
C THR A 160 -1.15 -21.03 10.55
N ASP A 161 -1.79 -21.62 9.54
CA ASP A 161 -3.04 -22.38 9.66
C ASP A 161 -4.18 -21.62 10.37
N GLN A 162 -4.08 -20.27 10.47
CA GLN A 162 -5.11 -19.43 11.07
C GLN A 162 -6.17 -19.03 10.03
N TYR A 163 -7.43 -19.20 10.40
CA TYR A 163 -8.58 -18.79 9.60
C TYR A 163 -9.03 -17.39 10.02
N PHE A 164 -9.10 -16.47 9.06
CA PHE A 164 -9.91 -15.27 9.22
C PHE A 164 -11.39 -15.66 9.09
N VAL A 165 -12.29 -14.89 9.72
CA VAL A 165 -13.76 -15.09 9.67
C VAL A 165 -14.18 -15.46 8.25
N LYS A 166 -14.96 -16.56 8.12
CA LYS A 166 -15.45 -17.10 6.84
C LYS A 166 -16.00 -15.98 5.95
N ASP A 167 -15.96 -16.19 4.63
CA ASP A 167 -16.35 -15.28 3.52
C ASP A 167 -17.81 -14.78 3.58
N HIS A 168 -18.21 -14.20 4.71
CA HIS A 168 -19.51 -13.65 4.99
C HIS A 168 -19.36 -12.14 5.11
N SER A 169 -20.15 -11.42 4.33
CA SER A 169 -20.35 -10.00 4.49
C SER A 169 -21.19 -9.71 5.73
N ALA A 170 -21.19 -8.45 6.17
CA ALA A 170 -22.11 -8.01 7.22
C ALA A 170 -23.58 -8.31 6.85
N ASN A 171 -23.95 -8.20 5.58
CA ASN A 171 -25.30 -8.51 5.10
C ASN A 171 -25.63 -9.99 5.27
N ASP A 172 -24.70 -10.90 4.96
CA ASP A 172 -24.92 -12.34 5.13
C ASP A 172 -25.18 -12.69 6.60
N ILE A 173 -24.49 -12.01 7.52
CA ILE A 173 -24.65 -12.21 8.97
C ILE A 173 -25.95 -11.57 9.48
N ILE A 174 -26.34 -10.41 8.94
CA ILE A 174 -27.62 -9.76 9.27
C ILE A 174 -28.79 -10.64 8.79
N GLU A 175 -28.69 -11.21 7.60
CA GLU A 175 -29.69 -12.11 7.02
C GLU A 175 -29.71 -13.48 7.72
N ASN A 176 -28.55 -13.97 8.16
CA ASN A 176 -28.43 -15.21 8.90
C ASN A 176 -27.39 -15.13 10.05
N PRO A 177 -27.81 -14.73 11.26
CA PRO A 177 -26.91 -14.56 12.41
C PRO A 177 -26.16 -15.82 12.84
N SER A 178 -26.65 -17.01 12.46
CA SER A 178 -25.98 -18.29 12.76
C SER A 178 -24.68 -18.50 11.98
N LEU A 179 -24.42 -17.69 10.93
CA LEU A 179 -23.17 -17.70 10.17
C LEU A 179 -22.01 -17.02 10.92
N PHE A 180 -22.30 -16.28 12.00
CA PHE A 180 -21.26 -15.70 12.82
C PHE A 180 -20.45 -16.83 13.49
N PRO A 181 -19.13 -16.93 13.25
CA PRO A 181 -18.34 -18.01 13.84
C PRO A 181 -18.32 -17.84 15.37
N ASP A 182 -18.78 -18.88 16.08
CA ASP A 182 -18.63 -18.94 17.53
C ASP A 182 -17.12 -19.03 17.85
N VAL A 183 -16.61 -18.09 18.63
CA VAL A 183 -15.18 -18.01 18.98
C VAL A 183 -14.74 -19.19 19.88
N ARG A 184 -15.67 -20.09 20.24
CA ARG A 184 -15.42 -21.33 20.96
C ARG A 184 -15.53 -22.54 20.03
N GLY A 185 -14.42 -22.90 19.41
CA GLY A 185 -14.35 -24.11 18.59
C GLY A 185 -12.93 -24.56 18.27
N GLY A 186 -12.02 -24.47 19.26
CA GLY A 186 -10.76 -25.20 19.22
C GLY A 186 -10.96 -26.60 19.80
N ALA A 187 -10.98 -27.60 18.92
CA ALA A 187 -10.66 -28.99 19.21
C ALA A 187 -9.57 -29.43 18.23
#